data_AF-A0A4R9JMC0-F1
#
_entry.id   AF-A0A4R9JMC0-F1
#
_cell.length_a   1.000
_cell.length_b   1.000
_cell.length_c   1.000
_cell.angle_alpha   90.00
_cell.angle_beta   90.00
_cell.angle_gamma   90.00
#
_symmetry.space_group_name_H-M   'P 1'
#
loop_
_entity.id
_entity.type
_entity.pdbx_description
1 polymer ?
#
loop_
_entity_poly.entity_id
_entity_poly.type
_entity_poly.pdbx_seq_one_letter_code
_entity_poly.pdbx_strand_id
1 'polypeptide(L)' 'MKKIDDINGILQTPLKIIPGDKGDVLHAMKKFDPGFSGFEEAYFSSVQKGETKGWKKHLEMTLNLVVPVGRIQFYAYDD' A
#
# COMPACT_ATOMS: atom_id res chain seq x y z
N MET A 1 7.21 12.84 15.61
CA MET A 1 7.14 11.88 14.48
C MET A 1 6.62 12.65 13.28
N LYS A 2 7.35 12.68 12.16
CA LYS A 2 6.87 13.32 10.93
C LYS A 2 5.63 12.58 10.44
N LYS A 3 4.67 13.31 9.86
CA LYS A 3 3.58 12.66 9.14
C LYS A 3 4.19 11.97 7.92
N ILE A 4 3.58 10.87 7.48
CA ILE A 4 4.00 10.19 6.26
C ILE A 4 3.97 11.16 5.05
N ASP A 5 3.14 12.20 5.13
CA ASP A 5 3.02 13.31 4.18
C ASP A 5 4.31 14.18 4.08
N ASP A 6 5.18 14.15 5.09
CA ASP A 6 6.39 14.97 5.15
C ASP A 6 7.64 14.26 4.57
N ILE A 7 7.49 13.03 4.08
CA ILE A 7 8.56 12.24 3.46
C ILE A 7 8.43 12.31 1.93
N ASN A 8 9.47 12.79 1.26
CA ASN A 8 9.49 12.90 -0.19
C ASN A 8 9.44 11.51 -0.85
N GLY A 9 8.70 11.40 -1.96
CA GLY A 9 8.59 10.17 -2.73
C GLY A 9 7.48 9.21 -2.27
N ILE A 10 6.79 9.50 -1.15
CA ILE A 10 5.60 8.73 -0.76
C ILE A 10 4.37 9.32 -1.45
N LEU A 11 3.65 8.46 -2.17
CA LEU A 11 2.37 8.78 -2.77
C LEU A 11 1.25 8.05 -2.04
N GLN A 12 0.27 8.81 -1.53
CA GLN A 12 -0.94 8.26 -0.96
C GLN A 12 -2.10 8.47 -1.92
N THR A 13 -2.80 7.38 -2.24
CA THR A 13 -4.02 7.40 -3.04
C THR A 13 -5.15 6.77 -2.24
N PRO A 14 -6.37 7.34 -2.24
CA PRO A 14 -7.52 6.69 -1.64
C PRO A 14 -7.81 5.35 -2.33
N LEU A 15 -8.09 4.31 -1.54
CA LEU A 15 -8.53 3.04 -2.07
C LEU A 15 -9.92 3.22 -2.73
N LYS A 16 -9.98 3.02 -4.04
CA LYS A 16 -11.24 3.11 -4.78
C LYS A 16 -12.03 1.81 -4.57
N ILE A 17 -13.22 1.96 -3.98
CA ILE A 17 -14.17 0.89 -3.75
C ILE A 17 -15.34 1.07 -4.71
N ILE A 18 -15.67 0.02 -5.45
CA ILE A 18 -16.82 -0.03 -6.36
C ILE A 18 -17.86 -0.94 -5.68
N PRO A 19 -18.96 -0.38 -5.15
CA PRO A 19 -19.95 -1.17 -4.44
C PRO A 19 -20.64 -2.18 -5.35
N GLY A 20 -20.99 -3.35 -4.81
CA GLY A 20 -21.72 -4.38 -5.54
C GLY A 20 -22.64 -5.21 -4.64
N ASP A 21 -23.75 -5.71 -5.20
CA ASP A 21 -24.80 -6.41 -4.45
C ASP A 21 -24.32 -7.71 -3.74
N LYS A 22 -23.19 -8.26 -4.18
CA LYS A 22 -22.58 -9.50 -3.63
C LYS A 22 -21.21 -9.24 -3.00
N GLY A 23 -20.86 -7.99 -2.76
CA GLY A 23 -19.56 -7.57 -2.27
C GLY A 23 -18.92 -6.52 -3.18
N ASP A 24 -18.05 -5.74 -2.58
CA ASP A 24 -17.39 -4.62 -3.24
C ASP A 24 -16.18 -5.09 -4.05
N VAL A 25 -15.90 -4.38 -5.14
CA VAL A 25 -14.66 -4.51 -5.91
C VAL A 25 -13.69 -3.42 -5.48
N LEU A 26 -12.52 -3.83 -5.03
CA LEU A 26 -11.46 -2.92 -4.60
C LEU A 26 -10.43 -2.78 -5.71
N HIS A 27 -10.21 -1.55 -6.18
CA HIS A 27 -9.23 -1.26 -7.22
C HIS A 27 -7.85 -1.06 -6.60
N ALA A 28 -6.97 -2.06 -6.76
CA ALA A 28 -5.60 -2.00 -6.25
C ALA A 28 -4.73 -1.05 -7.09
N MET A 29 -4.48 -1.39 -8.36
CA MET A 29 -3.69 -0.57 -9.27
C MET A 29 -3.87 -1.03 -10.73
N LYS A 30 -3.69 -0.11 -11.69
CA LYS A 30 -3.49 -0.39 -13.12
C LYS A 30 -2.32 0.42 -13.69
N LYS A 31 -1.90 0.07 -14.91
CA LYS A 31 -0.77 0.68 -15.64
C LYS A 31 -0.75 2.22 -15.66
N PHE A 32 -1.92 2.85 -15.64
CA PHE A 32 -2.05 4.31 -15.76
C PHE A 32 -2.34 5.01 -14.42
N ASP A 33 -2.34 4.28 -13.32
CA ASP A 33 -2.53 4.90 -12.01
C ASP A 33 -1.25 5.60 -11.54
N PRO A 34 -1.37 6.71 -10.79
CA PRO A 34 -0.24 7.37 -10.16
C PRO A 34 0.61 6.39 -9.33
N GLY A 35 1.94 6.43 -9.54
CA GLY A 35 2.89 5.59 -8.82
C GLY A 35 3.06 4.17 -9.37
N PHE A 36 2.38 3.80 -10.46
CA PHE A 36 2.67 2.55 -11.17
C PHE A 36 4.03 2.64 -11.87
N SER A 37 4.94 1.73 -11.57
CA SER A 37 6.27 1.62 -12.19
C SER A 37 6.54 0.25 -12.81
N GLY A 38 5.49 -0.54 -13.08
CA GLY A 38 5.59 -1.95 -13.44
C GLY A 38 5.51 -2.87 -12.21
N PHE A 39 5.08 -4.11 -12.42
CA PHE A 39 5.19 -5.20 -11.44
C PHE A 39 5.62 -6.47 -12.18
N GLU A 40 6.51 -7.23 -11.55
CA GLU A 40 6.81 -8.60 -11.95
C GLU A 40 5.98 -9.58 -11.12
N GLU A 41 5.76 -9.25 -9.84
CA GLU A 41 5.10 -10.11 -8.87
C GLU A 41 4.14 -9.32 -7.99
N ALA A 42 3.12 -10.00 -7.48
CA ALA A 42 2.17 -9.47 -6.51
C ALA A 42 1.92 -10.49 -5.40
N TYR A 43 2.01 -10.02 -4.15
CA TYR A 43 1.89 -10.87 -2.96
C TYR A 43 0.82 -10.37 -2.01
N PHE A 44 0.16 -11.31 -1.34
CA PHE A 44 -0.72 -11.02 -0.21
C PHE A 44 -0.06 -11.47 1.09
N SER A 45 -0.18 -10.64 2.12
CA SER A 45 0.27 -10.99 3.46
C SER A 45 -0.73 -10.49 4.50
N SER A 46 -0.81 -11.20 5.63
CA SER A 46 -1.63 -10.82 6.77
C SER A 46 -0.76 -10.38 7.93
N VAL A 47 -1.27 -9.47 8.76
CA VAL A 47 -0.66 -9.09 10.04
C VAL A 47 -1.68 -9.41 11.14
N GLN A 48 -1.25 -10.09 12.19
CA GLN A 48 -2.13 -10.37 13.32
C GLN A 48 -2.43 -9.08 14.09
N LYS A 49 -3.62 -9.00 14.70
CA LYS A 49 -4.04 -7.83 15.45
C LYS A 49 -3.06 -7.54 16.59
N GLY A 50 -2.55 -6.31 16.67
CA GLY A 50 -1.61 -5.87 17.70
C GLY A 50 -0.14 -6.11 17.34
N GLU A 51 0.14 -6.90 16.31
CA GLU A 51 1.50 -7.21 15.87
C GLU A 51 2.03 -6.17 14.90
N THR A 52 3.36 -5.98 14.91
CA THR A 52 4.08 -5.14 13.96
C THR A 52 5.01 -6.02 13.12
N LYS A 53 4.93 -5.90 11.78
CA LYS A 53 5.91 -6.53 10.89
C LYS A 53 7.03 -5.54 10.56
N GLY A 54 8.27 -5.95 10.82
CA GLY A 54 9.48 -5.18 10.54
C GLY A 54 9.76 -4.97 9.04
N TRP A 55 10.55 -3.95 8.75
CA TRP A 55 10.72 -3.32 7.44
C TRP A 55 11.36 -4.22 6.36
N LYS A 56 10.87 -4.07 5.12
CA LYS A 56 11.60 -4.46 3.90
C LYS A 56 12.11 -3.18 3.22
N LYS A 57 13.40 -2.83 3.39
CA LYS A 57 14.05 -1.78 2.58
C LYS A 57 14.40 -2.41 1.23
N HIS A 58 13.62 -2.11 0.20
CA HIS A 58 13.96 -2.49 -1.16
C HIS A 58 14.80 -1.38 -1.79
N LEU A 59 15.91 -1.74 -2.43
CA LEU A 59 16.81 -0.79 -3.10
C LEU A 59 16.59 -0.72 -4.62
N GLU A 60 15.89 -1.70 -5.18
CA GLU A 60 15.79 -1.90 -6.63
C GLU A 60 14.35 -1.72 -7.16
N MET A 61 13.35 -1.63 -6.29
CA MET A 61 11.95 -1.59 -6.71
C MET A 61 11.10 -0.66 -5.83
N THR A 62 10.07 -0.09 -6.47
CA THR A 62 9.00 0.63 -5.79
C THR A 62 7.99 -0.37 -5.22
N LEU A 63 7.64 -0.20 -3.95
CA LEU A 63 6.60 -1.01 -3.30
C LEU A 63 5.26 -0.27 -3.32
N ASN A 64 4.27 -0.83 -4.01
CA ASN A 64 2.88 -0.37 -3.90
C ASN A 64 2.13 -1.26 -2.91
N LEU A 65 1.70 -0.68 -1.78
CA LEU A 65 0.99 -1.41 -0.71
C LEU A 65 -0.49 -1.03 -0.70
N VAL A 66 -1.36 -2.04 -0.67
CA VAL A 66 -2.80 -1.88 -0.57
C VAL A 66 -3.33 -2.67 0.63
N VAL A 67 -4.30 -2.12 1.35
CA VAL A 67 -4.96 -2.78 2.48
C VAL A 67 -6.39 -3.14 2.06
N PRO A 68 -6.62 -4.32 1.47
CA PRO A 68 -7.95 -4.70 0.99
C PRO A 68 -8.89 -5.14 2.13
N VAL A 69 -8.35 -5.49 3.30
CA VAL A 69 -9.12 -5.98 4.45
C VAL A 69 -8.58 -5.38 5.73
N GLY A 70 -9.47 -4.81 6.56
CA GLY A 70 -9.12 -4.29 7.88
C GLY A 70 -8.40 -2.94 7.85
N ARG A 71 -7.42 -2.77 8.74
CA ARG A 71 -6.66 -1.52 8.90
C ARG A 71 -5.22 -1.82 9.28
N ILE A 72 -4.29 -1.15 8.63
CA ILE A 72 -2.86 -1.17 8.95
C ILE A 72 -2.39 0.28 9.13
N GLN A 73 -1.56 0.51 10.14
CA GLN A 73 -0.82 1.75 10.30
C GLN A 73 0.55 1.58 9.64
N PHE A 74 0.84 2.39 8.61
CA PHE A 74 2.17 2.42 8.00
C PHE A 74 3.07 3.42 8.74
N TYR A 75 4.33 3.02 8.88
CA TYR A 75 5.43 3.85 9.36
C TYR A 75 6.50 3.88 8.27
N ALA A 76 6.92 5.07 7.87
CA ALA A 76 7.98 5.28 6.91
C ALA A 76 9.11 6.10 7.54
N TYR A 77 10.33 5.87 7.07
CA TYR A 77 11.54 6.55 7.50
C TYR A 77 12.31 6.94 6.24
N ASP A 78 12.80 8.18 6.21
CA ASP A 78 13.68 8.71 5.17
C ASP A 78 15.07 8.87 5.79
N ASP A 79 16.10 8.33 5.12
CA ASP A 79 17.48 8.24 5.62
C ASP A 79 18.31 9.44 5.15
#